data_AF-A0A957FJ94-F1
#
_entry.id   AF-A0A957FJ94-F1
#
_cell.length_a   1.000
_cell.length_b   1.000
_cell.length_c   1.000
_cell.angle_alpha   90.00
_cell.angle_beta   90.00
_cell.angle_gamma   90.00
#
_symmetry.space_group_name_H-M   'P 1'
#
loop_
_entity.id
_entity.type
_entity.pdbx_description
1 polymer ?
#
loop_
_entity_poly.entity_id
_entity_poly.type
_entity_poly.pdbx_seq_one_letter_code
_entity_poly.pdbx_strand_id
1 'polypeptide(L)'
;MRQYLDLLQHVRHNGVRKEDRTGVGTLSVFGYQMRFDLNDGFPAVTTKKLHFRSIIHELLWFLQGDSNISYLRDNRVTIWDEWADE
;
A
#
# COMPACT_ATOMS: atom_id res chain seq x y z
N MET A 1 -8.78 -12.46 2.62
CA MET A 1 -8.97 -11.14 1.97
C MET A 1 -10.38 -10.57 2.08
N ARG A 2 -11.37 -11.31 2.61
CA ARG A 2 -12.69 -10.74 2.92
C ARG A 2 -12.57 -9.52 3.84
N GLN A 3 -11.64 -9.58 4.80
CA GLN A 3 -11.26 -8.49 5.71
C GLN A 3 -10.97 -7.17 4.99
N TYR A 4 -10.24 -7.21 3.86
CA TYR A 4 -9.93 -6.02 3.07
C TYR A 4 -11.18 -5.43 2.41
N LEU A 5 -12.05 -6.28 1.86
CA LEU A 5 -13.31 -5.83 1.24
C LEU A 5 -14.28 -5.27 2.29
N ASP A 6 -14.34 -5.89 3.47
CA ASP A 6 -15.17 -5.41 4.57
C ASP A 6 -14.68 -4.03 5.07
N LEU A 7 -13.36 -3.79 5.11
CA LEU A 7 -12.81 -2.46 5.39
C LEU A 7 -13.22 -1.43 4.34
N LEU A 8 -13.08 -1.74 3.04
CA LEU A 8 -13.52 -0.83 1.97
C LEU A 8 -15.01 -0.51 2.10
N GLN A 9 -15.83 -1.53 2.37
CA GLN A 9 -17.26 -1.36 2.60
C GLN A 9 -17.52 -0.48 3.83
N HIS A 10 -16.81 -0.70 4.93
CA HIS A 10 -16.97 0.06 6.16
C HIS A 10 -16.63 1.55 5.96
N VAL A 11 -15.51 1.86 5.30
CA VAL A 11 -15.11 3.24 4.94
C VAL A 11 -16.16 3.90 4.06
N ARG A 12 -16.70 3.18 3.07
CA ARG A 12 -17.71 3.72 2.16
C ARG A 12 -19.03 4.08 2.85
N HIS A 13 -19.46 3.30 3.84
CA HIS A 13 -20.74 3.52 4.53
C HIS A 13 -20.64 4.45 5.74
N ASN A 14 -19.51 4.42 6.46
CA ASN A 14 -19.36 5.11 7.75
C ASN A 14 -18.28 6.22 7.73
N GLY A 15 -17.55 6.36 6.62
CA GLY A 15 -16.49 7.34 6.50
C GLY A 15 -16.99 8.78 6.53
N VAL A 16 -16.26 9.65 7.21
CA VAL A 16 -16.50 11.09 7.23
C VAL A 16 -15.63 11.75 6.18
N ARG A 17 -16.18 12.72 5.43
CA ARG A 17 -15.41 13.52 4.47
C ARG A 17 -14.39 14.39 5.20
N LYS A 18 -13.14 14.37 4.76
CA LYS A 18 -12.04 15.18 5.29
C LYS A 18 -11.18 15.71 4.16
N GLU A 19 -10.66 16.92 4.30
CA GLU A 19 -9.64 17.46 3.40
C GLU A 19 -8.27 16.82 3.72
N ASP A 20 -7.45 16.62 2.69
CA ASP A 20 -6.09 16.08 2.80
C ASP A 20 -5.07 17.07 2.24
N ARG A 21 -3.77 16.77 2.42
CA ARG A 21 -2.67 17.66 1.97
C ARG A 21 -2.63 17.86 0.46
N THR A 22 -3.19 16.96 -0.33
CA THR A 22 -3.24 17.07 -1.79
C THR A 22 -4.40 17.96 -2.28
N GLY A 23 -5.36 18.30 -1.41
CA GLY A 23 -6.53 19.10 -1.76
C GLY A 23 -7.64 18.32 -2.48
N VAL A 24 -7.51 17.00 -2.63
CA VAL A 24 -8.52 16.15 -3.29
C VAL A 24 -9.63 15.74 -2.32
N GLY A 25 -9.27 15.52 -1.05
CA GLY A 25 -10.18 15.07 0.00
C GLY A 25 -10.36 13.55 0.04
N THR A 26 -10.84 13.05 1.19
CA THR A 26 -10.94 11.62 1.51
C THR A 26 -12.25 11.29 2.24
N LEU A 27 -12.68 10.02 2.17
CA LEU A 27 -13.60 9.43 3.15
C LEU A 27 -12.77 8.64 4.16
N SER A 28 -12.92 8.97 5.45
CA SER A 28 -12.03 8.47 6.49
C SER A 28 -12.81 7.92 7.69
N VAL A 29 -12.34 6.78 8.20
CA VAL A 29 -12.67 6.24 9.53
C VAL A 29 -11.39 6.24 10.37
N PHE A 30 -11.51 6.29 11.70
CA PHE A 30 -10.37 6.27 12.60
C PHE A 30 -10.38 5.01 13.45
N GLY A 31 -9.27 4.27 13.42
CA GLY A 31 -9.13 2.99 14.13
C GLY A 31 -9.87 1.85 13.42
N TYR A 32 -9.10 0.92 12.83
CA TYR A 32 -9.64 -0.32 12.28
C TYR A 32 -8.58 -1.40 12.39
N GLN A 33 -8.98 -2.63 12.73
CA GLN A 33 -8.06 -3.75 12.88
C GLN A 33 -8.45 -4.88 11.93
N MET A 34 -7.46 -5.44 11.24
CA MET A 34 -7.58 -6.67 10.47
C MET A 34 -6.62 -7.72 11.02
N ARG A 35 -6.95 -8.99 10.79
CA ARG A 35 -6.09 -10.13 11.11
C ARG A 35 -6.05 -11.07 9.91
N PHE A 36 -4.88 -11.62 9.63
CA PHE A 36 -4.62 -12.58 8.57
C PHE A 36 -3.83 -13.73 9.18
N ASP A 37 -4.37 -14.94 9.16
CA ASP A 37 -3.59 -16.14 9.46
C ASP A 37 -2.75 -16.48 8.24
N LEU A 38 -1.44 -16.57 8.41
CA LEU A 38 -0.51 -16.85 7.31
C LEU A 38 -0.48 -18.35 6.95
N ASN A 39 -1.02 -19.23 7.80
CA ASN A 39 -1.20 -20.64 7.45
C ASN A 39 -2.30 -20.84 6.40
N ASP A 40 -3.26 -19.92 6.32
CA ASP A 40 -4.31 -19.92 5.28
C ASP A 40 -3.77 -19.45 3.91
N GLY A 41 -2.52 -18.97 3.86
CA GLY A 41 -1.82 -18.51 2.66
C GLY A 41 -1.36 -17.05 2.74
N PHE A 42 -0.71 -16.60 1.66
CA PHE A 42 -0.18 -15.23 1.59
C PHE A 42 -1.32 -14.22 1.32
N PRO A 43 -1.51 -13.18 2.15
CA PRO A 43 -2.65 -12.28 2.08
C PRO A 43 -2.51 -11.19 0.99
N ALA A 44 -2.24 -11.62 -0.26
CA ALA A 44 -2.29 -10.73 -1.41
C ALA A 44 -3.75 -10.47 -1.84
N VAL A 45 -4.08 -9.22 -2.16
CA VAL A 45 -5.37 -8.89 -2.80
C VAL A 45 -5.47 -9.61 -4.14
N THR A 46 -6.54 -10.37 -4.34
CA THR A 46 -6.79 -11.14 -5.58
C THR A 46 -7.91 -10.54 -6.44
N THR A 47 -8.75 -9.67 -5.87
CA THR A 47 -9.85 -9.00 -6.58
C THR A 47 -9.39 -7.91 -7.55
N LYS A 48 -8.10 -7.60 -7.55
CA LYS A 48 -7.39 -6.76 -8.53
C LYS A 48 -5.96 -7.29 -8.64
N LYS A 49 -5.40 -7.31 -9.86
CA LYS A 49 -4.00 -7.69 -10.08
C LYS A 49 -3.05 -6.72 -9.37
N LEU A 50 -2.12 -7.27 -8.59
CA LEU A 50 -1.05 -6.51 -7.93
C LEU A 50 0.22 -6.50 -8.77
N HIS A 51 0.97 -5.41 -8.70
CA HIS A 51 2.32 -5.34 -9.25
C HIS A 51 3.33 -5.91 -8.23
N PHE A 52 3.29 -7.22 -8.02
CA PHE A 52 4.01 -7.90 -6.93
C PHE A 52 5.54 -7.74 -7.00
N ARG A 53 6.10 -7.58 -8.21
CA ARG A 53 7.53 -7.31 -8.42
C ARG A 53 8.01 -6.07 -7.67
N SER A 54 7.24 -4.97 -7.68
CA SER A 54 7.64 -3.75 -6.96
C SER A 54 7.67 -3.95 -5.46
N ILE A 55 6.70 -4.70 -4.91
CA ILE A 55 6.60 -4.96 -3.47
C ILE A 55 7.82 -5.75 -2.97
N ILE A 56 8.28 -6.75 -3.74
CA ILE A 56 9.47 -7.53 -3.39
C ILE A 56 10.72 -6.65 -3.37
N HIS A 57 10.97 -5.88 -4.44
CA HIS A 57 12.18 -5.05 -4.51
C HIS A 57 12.19 -3.93 -3.47
N GLU A 58 11.04 -3.32 -3.19
CA GLU A 58 10.93 -2.32 -2.12
C GLU A 58 11.30 -2.91 -0.75
N LEU A 59 10.82 -4.12 -0.43
CA LEU A 59 11.18 -4.79 0.83
C LEU A 59 12.68 -5.13 0.89
N LEU A 60 13.27 -5.61 -0.21
CA LEU A 60 14.71 -5.91 -0.25
C LEU A 60 15.55 -4.63 -0.08
N TRP A 61 15.13 -3.53 -0.70
CA TRP A 61 15.75 -2.22 -0.56
C TRP A 61 15.70 -1.70 0.89
N PHE A 62 14.54 -1.83 1.57
CA PHE A 62 14.44 -1.51 3.00
C PHE A 62 15.38 -2.35 3.86
N LEU A 63 15.47 -3.66 3.61
CA LEU A 63 16.36 -4.54 4.37
C LEU A 63 17.85 -4.27 4.12
N GLN A 64 18.20 -3.71 2.95
CA GLN A 64 19.54 -3.25 2.65
C GLN A 64 19.90 -1.96 3.42
N GLY A 65 18.91 -1.25 3.94
CA GLY A 65 19.09 0.02 4.64
C GLY A 65 19.47 1.18 3.71
N ASP A 66 19.24 1.02 2.41
CA ASP A 66 19.47 2.07 1.42
C ASP A 66 18.27 3.02 1.38
N SER A 67 18.53 4.31 1.13
CA SER A 67 17.52 5.34 0.94
C SER A 67 17.61 6.00 -0.44
N ASN A 68 18.57 5.59 -1.28
CA ASN A 68 18.68 6.03 -2.66
C ASN A 68 17.88 5.11 -3.60
N ILE A 69 17.18 5.69 -4.58
CA ILE A 69 16.29 4.96 -5.49
C ILE A 69 16.99 4.28 -6.67
N SER A 70 18.32 4.40 -6.82
CA SER A 70 19.09 3.75 -7.89
C SER A 70 18.84 2.25 -7.96
N TYR A 71 18.86 1.55 -6.81
CA TYR A 71 18.53 0.11 -6.76
C TYR A 71 17.13 -0.19 -7.31
N LEU A 72 16.14 0.65 -6.99
CA LEU A 72 14.77 0.46 -7.46
C LEU A 72 14.67 0.69 -8.97
N ARG A 73 15.32 1.75 -9.49
CA ARG A 73 15.37 2.06 -10.92
C ARG A 73 16.04 0.96 -11.74
N ASP A 74 17.18 0.43 -11.26
CA ASP A 74 17.88 -0.70 -11.88
C ASP A 74 16.99 -1.95 -11.98
N ASN A 75 16.08 -2.12 -11.02
CA ASN A 75 15.10 -3.20 -10.98
C ASN A 75 13.76 -2.86 -11.65
N ARG A 76 13.66 -1.74 -12.37
CA ARG A 76 12.47 -1.24 -13.07
C ARG A 76 11.29 -0.96 -12.14
N VAL A 77 11.58 -0.40 -10.96
CA VAL A 77 10.60 0.00 -9.96
C VAL A 77 10.64 1.52 -9.80
N THR A 78 9.50 2.17 -10.03
CA THR A 78 9.37 3.64 -10.11
C THR A 78 8.47 4.23 -9.02
N ILE A 79 8.06 3.42 -8.02
CA ILE A 79 7.05 3.82 -7.01
C ILE A 79 7.52 4.94 -6.07
N TRP A 80 8.82 5.21 -6.01
CA TRP A 80 9.44 6.27 -5.19
C TRP A 80 9.94 7.48 -6.02
N ASP A 81 9.77 7.48 -7.35
CA ASP A 81 10.33 8.52 -8.23
C ASP A 81 9.78 9.93 -7.91
N GLU A 82 8.52 10.06 -7.48
CA GLU A 82 7.88 11.36 -7.18
C GLU A 82 8.42 12.04 -5.91
N TRP A 83 9.19 11.30 -5.08
CA TRP A 83 9.70 11.78 -3.79
C TRP A 83 11.23 11.84 -3.72
N ALA A 84 11.92 11.36 -4.76
CA ALA A 84 13.37 11.47 -4.86
C ALA A 84 13.76 12.87 -5.35
N ASP A 85 14.87 13.37 -4.84
CA ASP A 85 15.58 14.51 -5.40
C ASP A 85 16.28 14.14 -6.73
N GLU A 86 16.83 15.16 -7.39
CA GLU A 86 17.62 15.00 -8.63
C GLU A 86 18.95 14.26 -8.38
#